data_AF-A0A317BAD8-F1
#
_entry.id   AF-A0A317BAD8-F1
#
_cell.length_a   1.000
_cell.length_b   1.000
_cell.length_c   1.000
_cell.angle_alpha   90.00
_cell.angle_beta   90.00
_cell.angle_gamma   90.00
#
_symmetry.space_group_name_H-M   'P 1'
#
loop_
_entity.id
_entity.type
_entity.pdbx_description
1 polymer ?
#
loop_
_entity_poly.entity_id
_entity_poly.type
_entity_poly.pdbx_seq_one_letter_code
_entity_poly.pdbx_strand_id
1 'polypeptide(L)'
;MSSKDNLALDLEHGVRRWDRARWISVFSSHNPTIREVTECLGLGLSASSSTTNRGIPKFDNPDYRKLSSEVTKLSKELPKERDALLDFAADPQSLDQELEELLASYGPAIWGRDADRSCLLTPDPTKKTYNKNLFYEEPDHKETLKIHLHRWIIIKACYYIRNMKLKRPSGANEYDQLADIDGDGVVGFTEFHQELIPCLTVC
;
A
#
# COMPACT_ATOMS: atom_id res chain seq x y z
N MET A 1 3.80 -8.54 -23.69
CA MET A 1 2.49 -8.66 -22.99
C MET A 1 2.22 -7.31 -22.34
N SER A 2 1.06 -6.72 -22.61
CA SER A 2 0.74 -5.34 -22.22
C SER A 2 0.44 -5.26 -20.72
N SER A 3 0.92 -4.22 -20.03
CA SER A 3 0.71 -4.01 -18.59
C SER A 3 -0.76 -3.90 -18.17
N LYS A 4 -1.68 -3.76 -19.14
CA LYS A 4 -3.12 -3.55 -18.93
C LYS A 4 -3.91 -4.80 -18.51
N ASP A 5 -3.34 -6.00 -18.66
CA ASP A 5 -4.11 -7.26 -18.57
C ASP A 5 -4.11 -7.92 -17.17
N ASN A 6 -3.40 -7.36 -16.20
CA ASN A 6 -2.96 -8.17 -15.07
C ASN A 6 -3.95 -8.31 -13.90
N LEU A 7 -4.67 -7.24 -13.56
CA LEU A 7 -5.80 -7.31 -12.62
C LEU A 7 -7.03 -7.95 -13.29
N ALA A 8 -7.13 -7.86 -14.61
CA ALA A 8 -8.21 -8.48 -15.38
C ALA A 8 -8.07 -10.01 -15.39
N LEU A 9 -6.85 -10.55 -15.46
CA LEU A 9 -6.61 -12.00 -15.36
C LEU A 9 -7.00 -12.57 -14.00
N ASP A 10 -6.86 -11.81 -12.91
CA ASP A 10 -7.34 -12.21 -11.58
C ASP A 10 -8.88 -12.21 -11.50
N LEU A 11 -9.55 -11.39 -12.32
CA LEU A 11 -11.01 -11.37 -12.42
C LEU A 11 -11.56 -12.65 -13.08
N GLU A 12 -10.85 -13.17 -14.09
CA GLU A 12 -11.26 -14.37 -14.85
C GLU A 12 -10.91 -15.69 -14.13
N HIS A 13 -9.81 -15.74 -13.38
CA HIS A 13 -9.29 -16.98 -12.78
C HIS A 13 -9.44 -17.05 -11.25
N GLY A 14 -10.06 -16.03 -10.65
CA GLY A 14 -10.10 -15.86 -9.20
C GLY A 14 -8.85 -15.16 -8.67
N VAL A 15 -9.06 -14.37 -7.61
CA VAL A 15 -7.97 -13.63 -6.93
C VAL A 15 -7.04 -14.64 -6.26
N ARG A 16 -5.75 -14.61 -6.62
CA ARG A 16 -4.73 -15.53 -6.12
C ARG A 16 -3.45 -14.82 -5.69
N ARG A 17 -2.66 -15.43 -4.81
CA ARG A 17 -1.30 -14.94 -4.52
C ARG A 17 -0.47 -14.93 -5.81
N TRP A 18 0.39 -13.93 -5.94
CA TRP A 18 1.24 -13.76 -7.11
C TRP A 18 2.54 -14.54 -6.95
N ASP A 19 3.00 -15.15 -8.03
CA ASP A 19 4.30 -15.82 -8.06
C ASP A 19 5.46 -14.80 -8.15
N ARG A 20 6.69 -15.32 -8.08
CA ARG A 20 7.90 -14.49 -8.15
C ARG A 20 8.01 -13.73 -9.47
N ALA A 21 7.68 -14.36 -10.60
CA ALA A 21 7.78 -13.73 -11.92
C ALA A 21 6.85 -12.51 -12.03
N ARG A 22 5.64 -12.64 -11.45
CA ARG A 22 4.67 -11.58 -11.31
C ARG A 22 5.19 -10.46 -10.43
N TRP A 23 5.78 -10.78 -9.28
CA TRP A 23 6.37 -9.77 -8.39
C TRP A 23 7.54 -9.01 -9.03
N ILE A 24 8.39 -9.67 -9.83
CA ILE A 24 9.43 -9.00 -10.64
C ILE A 24 8.80 -7.97 -11.58
N SER A 25 7.71 -8.34 -12.26
CA SER A 25 7.00 -7.44 -13.18
C SER A 25 6.41 -6.24 -12.44
N VAL A 26 5.80 -6.45 -11.27
CA VAL A 26 5.25 -5.37 -10.43
C VAL A 26 6.35 -4.42 -9.95
N PHE A 27 7.47 -4.96 -9.47
CA PHE A 27 8.62 -4.19 -9.02
C PHE A 27 9.20 -3.31 -10.14
N SER A 28 9.19 -3.78 -11.39
CA SER A 28 9.76 -3.05 -12.52
C SER A 28 8.76 -2.04 -13.13
N SER A 29 7.51 -2.45 -13.29
CA SER A 29 6.52 -1.72 -14.08
C SER A 29 5.72 -0.68 -13.28
N HIS A 30 5.77 -0.70 -11.95
CA HIS A 30 4.92 0.14 -11.09
C HIS A 30 3.41 -0.17 -11.23
N ASN A 31 3.06 -1.33 -11.80
CA ASN A 31 1.69 -1.75 -12.03
C ASN A 31 1.41 -3.10 -11.36
N PRO A 32 0.32 -3.21 -10.56
CA PRO A 32 -0.68 -2.17 -10.29
C PRO A 32 -0.19 -1.14 -9.27
N THR A 33 -0.84 0.02 -9.26
CA THR A 33 -0.60 1.09 -8.30
C THR A 33 -1.20 0.76 -6.93
N ILE A 34 -0.72 1.41 -5.86
CA ILE A 34 -1.32 1.31 -4.51
C ILE A 34 -2.81 1.64 -4.57
N ARG A 35 -3.20 2.67 -5.33
CA ARG A 35 -4.60 3.07 -5.50
C ARG A 35 -5.43 1.94 -6.09
N GLU A 36 -4.98 1.31 -7.18
CA GLU A 36 -5.71 0.19 -7.79
C GLU A 36 -5.87 -0.98 -6.82
N VAL A 37 -4.86 -1.29 -6.01
CA VAL A 37 -4.95 -2.38 -5.03
C VAL A 37 -5.86 -2.04 -3.86
N THR A 38 -5.83 -0.81 -3.34
CA THR A 38 -6.78 -0.38 -2.31
C THR A 38 -8.20 -0.33 -2.86
N GLU A 39 -8.39 0.09 -4.12
CA GLU A 39 -9.71 0.01 -4.75
C GLU A 39 -10.22 -1.44 -4.79
N CYS A 40 -9.39 -2.46 -4.99
CA CYS A 40 -9.83 -3.87 -4.91
C CYS A 40 -10.38 -4.27 -3.53
N LEU A 41 -9.99 -3.56 -2.47
CA LEU A 41 -10.52 -3.71 -1.10
C LEU A 41 -11.81 -2.90 -0.87
N GLY A 42 -12.32 -2.18 -1.87
CA GLY A 42 -13.42 -1.23 -1.73
C GLY A 42 -12.99 0.08 -1.07
N LEU A 43 -11.69 0.27 -0.87
CA LEU A 43 -11.12 1.38 -0.15
C LEU A 43 -10.84 2.55 -1.11
N GLY A 44 -11.81 3.48 -1.18
CA GLY A 44 -11.69 4.71 -1.96
C GLY A 44 -10.87 5.79 -1.25
N LEU A 45 -10.28 6.72 -2.02
CA LEU A 45 -9.76 7.97 -1.47
C LEU A 45 -10.94 8.92 -1.18
N SER A 46 -10.85 9.75 -0.14
CA SER A 46 -11.90 10.76 0.14
C SER A 46 -12.13 11.67 -1.07
N ALA A 47 -13.40 11.99 -1.32
CA ALA A 47 -13.81 12.92 -2.37
C ALA A 47 -13.17 14.31 -2.19
N SER A 48 -12.81 14.72 -0.97
CA SER A 48 -12.13 16.01 -0.70
C SER A 48 -10.68 16.08 -1.22
N SER A 49 -10.12 14.97 -1.69
CA SER A 49 -8.82 14.95 -2.37
C SER A 49 -8.90 15.32 -3.85
N SER A 50 -10.11 15.58 -4.38
CA SER A 50 -10.32 15.95 -5.79
C SER A 50 -10.19 17.45 -6.09
N THR A 51 -10.10 18.33 -5.08
CA THR A 51 -10.19 19.80 -5.29
C THR A 51 -9.14 20.67 -4.59
N THR A 52 -8.04 20.11 -4.06
CA THR A 52 -6.97 20.95 -3.50
C THR A 52 -5.66 20.73 -4.27
N ASN A 53 -5.08 21.83 -4.75
CA ASN A 53 -3.79 21.92 -5.44
C ASN A 53 -2.57 21.46 -4.58
N ARG A 54 -2.79 20.62 -3.56
CA ARG A 54 -1.76 20.05 -2.67
C ARG A 54 -1.91 18.55 -2.39
N GLY A 55 -2.84 17.84 -3.05
CA GLY A 55 -2.70 16.39 -3.31
C GLY A 55 -2.51 15.44 -2.11
N ILE A 56 -3.21 15.63 -1.00
CA ILE A 56 -3.19 14.66 0.12
C ILE A 56 -4.47 13.81 0.09
N PRO A 57 -4.38 12.48 -0.11
CA PRO A 57 -5.49 11.56 0.10
C PRO A 57 -5.93 11.59 1.58
N LYS A 58 -7.15 12.06 1.86
CA LYS A 58 -7.74 11.94 3.20
C LYS A 58 -8.59 10.67 3.24
N PHE A 59 -8.61 10.00 4.39
CA PHE A 59 -9.55 8.92 4.67
C PHE A 59 -10.40 9.39 5.84
N ASP A 60 -11.69 9.60 5.58
CA ASP A 60 -12.61 10.13 6.59
C ASP A 60 -12.90 9.07 7.66
N ASN A 61 -12.93 7.79 7.27
CA ASN A 61 -13.09 6.66 8.18
C ASN A 61 -11.81 6.45 9.04
N PRO A 62 -11.92 6.45 10.38
CA PRO A 62 -10.78 6.29 11.28
C PRO A 62 -10.14 4.91 11.22
N ASP A 63 -10.91 3.86 10.92
CA ASP A 63 -10.43 2.48 10.86
C ASP A 63 -9.61 2.25 9.59
N TYR A 64 -9.97 2.89 8.47
CA TYR A 64 -9.09 2.97 7.30
C TYR A 64 -7.73 3.55 7.70
N ARG A 65 -7.72 4.71 8.37
CA ARG A 65 -6.46 5.39 8.72
C ARG A 65 -5.56 4.50 9.58
N LYS A 66 -6.15 3.79 10.55
CA LYS A 66 -5.42 2.81 11.37
C LYS A 66 -4.89 1.64 10.55
N LEU A 67 -5.72 1.03 9.69
CA LEU A 67 -5.30 -0.04 8.78
C LEU A 67 -4.13 0.40 7.88
N SER A 68 -4.21 1.59 7.29
CA SER A 68 -3.15 2.17 6.45
C SER A 68 -1.84 2.39 7.22
N SER A 69 -1.93 2.77 8.50
CA SER A 69 -0.78 2.90 9.41
C SER A 69 -0.12 1.54 9.63
N GLU A 70 -0.88 0.50 9.98
CA GLU A 70 -0.33 -0.84 10.20
C GLU A 70 0.25 -1.46 8.93
N VAL A 71 -0.41 -1.30 7.78
CA VAL A 71 0.14 -1.71 6.48
C VAL A 71 1.47 -1.01 6.20
N THR A 72 1.58 0.27 6.56
CA THR A 72 2.83 1.02 6.42
C THR A 72 3.92 0.49 7.35
N LYS A 73 3.58 0.20 8.61
CA LYS A 73 4.49 -0.41 9.58
C LYS A 73 5.02 -1.75 9.08
N LEU A 74 4.15 -2.69 8.70
CA LEU A 74 4.55 -4.01 8.17
C LEU A 74 5.44 -3.88 6.94
N SER A 75 5.12 -2.97 6.00
CA SER A 75 5.96 -2.75 4.81
C SER A 75 7.38 -2.29 5.14
N LYS A 76 7.57 -1.61 6.29
CA LYS A 76 8.87 -1.17 6.81
C LYS A 76 9.61 -2.27 7.57
N GLU A 77 8.95 -3.35 7.97
CA GLU A 77 9.57 -4.51 8.64
C GLU A 77 10.05 -5.59 7.65
N LEU A 78 9.51 -5.60 6.43
CA LEU A 78 9.90 -6.54 5.36
C LEU A 78 11.37 -6.43 4.91
N PRO A 79 11.95 -7.48 4.27
CA PRO A 79 13.30 -7.45 3.71
C PRO A 79 13.57 -6.22 2.84
N LYS A 80 14.76 -5.62 2.99
CA LYS A 80 15.18 -4.39 2.27
C LYS A 80 16.05 -4.65 1.04
N GLU A 81 16.44 -5.90 0.84
CA GLU A 81 17.10 -6.37 -0.37
C GLU A 81 16.01 -6.81 -1.37
N ARG A 82 16.23 -6.53 -2.67
CA ARG A 82 15.23 -6.76 -3.71
C ARG A 82 14.88 -8.24 -3.84
N ASP A 83 15.87 -9.09 -4.05
CA ASP A 83 15.63 -10.51 -4.30
C ASP A 83 15.05 -11.19 -3.05
N ALA A 84 15.54 -10.84 -1.86
CA ALA A 84 14.94 -11.30 -0.60
C ALA A 84 13.46 -10.88 -0.44
N LEU A 85 13.11 -9.64 -0.82
CA LEU A 85 11.71 -9.20 -0.81
C LEU A 85 10.85 -9.97 -1.82
N LEU A 86 11.37 -10.21 -3.02
CA LEU A 86 10.65 -10.92 -4.08
C LEU A 86 10.45 -12.41 -3.74
N ASP A 87 11.43 -13.02 -3.09
CA ASP A 87 11.35 -14.40 -2.60
C ASP A 87 10.31 -14.49 -1.47
N PHE A 88 10.37 -13.58 -0.49
CA PHE A 88 9.37 -13.49 0.58
C PHE A 88 7.96 -13.26 0.01
N ALA A 89 7.80 -12.35 -0.95
CA ALA A 89 6.49 -12.04 -1.52
C ALA A 89 5.87 -13.20 -2.32
N ALA A 90 6.69 -14.08 -2.88
CA ALA A 90 6.25 -15.24 -3.64
C ALA A 90 5.93 -16.45 -2.76
N ASP A 91 6.33 -16.43 -1.49
CA ASP A 91 5.98 -17.47 -0.52
C ASP A 91 4.48 -17.42 -0.20
N PRO A 92 3.72 -18.51 -0.42
CA PRO A 92 2.29 -18.58 -0.09
C PRO A 92 1.98 -18.31 1.38
N GLN A 93 2.92 -18.59 2.29
CA GLN A 93 2.76 -18.41 3.74
C GLN A 93 3.20 -17.03 4.23
N SER A 94 3.70 -16.18 3.34
CA SER A 94 4.17 -14.85 3.71
C SER A 94 3.05 -13.97 4.25
N LEU A 95 3.32 -13.41 5.44
CA LEU A 95 2.44 -12.54 6.21
C LEU A 95 1.13 -13.20 6.70
N ASP A 96 1.01 -14.53 6.69
CA ASP A 96 -0.27 -15.17 7.02
C ASP A 96 -0.80 -14.80 8.41
N GLN A 97 0.07 -14.80 9.43
CA GLN A 97 -0.31 -14.41 10.79
C GLN A 97 -0.67 -12.92 10.85
N GLU A 98 0.18 -12.05 10.27
CA GLU A 98 0.00 -10.60 10.29
C GLU A 98 -1.28 -10.19 9.55
N LEU A 99 -1.62 -10.87 8.47
CA LEU A 99 -2.86 -10.63 7.72
C LEU A 99 -4.09 -11.10 8.50
N GLU A 100 -4.00 -12.22 9.21
CA GLU A 100 -5.07 -12.67 10.11
C GLU A 100 -5.29 -11.69 11.26
N GLU A 101 -4.21 -11.21 11.89
CA GLU A 101 -4.28 -10.23 12.97
C GLU A 101 -4.84 -8.88 12.50
N LEU A 102 -4.42 -8.41 11.32
CA LEU A 102 -4.97 -7.21 10.69
C LEU A 102 -6.47 -7.35 10.42
N LEU A 103 -6.89 -8.47 9.82
CA LEU A 103 -8.30 -8.70 9.52
C LEU A 103 -9.13 -8.92 10.77
N ALA A 104 -8.61 -9.57 11.81
CA ALA A 104 -9.30 -9.68 13.09
C ALA A 104 -9.49 -8.31 13.73
N SER A 105 -8.50 -7.42 13.63
CA SER A 105 -8.52 -6.10 14.28
C SER A 105 -9.39 -5.08 13.55
N TYR A 106 -9.36 -5.05 12.22
CA TYR A 106 -10.01 -4.02 11.41
C TYR A 106 -11.13 -4.54 10.53
N GLY A 107 -11.16 -5.84 10.25
CA GLY A 107 -12.10 -6.46 9.32
C GLY A 107 -13.56 -6.28 9.70
N PRO A 108 -13.97 -6.57 10.94
CA PRO A 108 -15.36 -6.37 11.38
C PRO A 108 -15.86 -4.93 11.23
N ALA A 109 -14.99 -3.93 11.45
CA ALA A 109 -15.38 -2.52 11.39
C ALA A 109 -15.44 -1.95 9.96
N ILE A 110 -14.68 -2.53 9.02
CA ILE A 110 -14.60 -2.04 7.63
C ILE A 110 -15.46 -2.88 6.68
N TRP A 111 -15.34 -4.21 6.76
CA TRP A 111 -16.00 -5.16 5.86
C TRP A 111 -17.04 -6.04 6.56
N GLY A 112 -17.34 -5.81 7.83
CA GLY A 112 -18.38 -6.57 8.54
C GLY A 112 -19.78 -6.33 7.96
N ARG A 113 -20.69 -7.29 8.16
CA ARG A 113 -22.09 -7.16 7.70
C ARG A 113 -22.84 -6.01 8.38
N ASP A 114 -22.55 -5.78 9.64
CA ASP A 114 -23.19 -4.75 10.47
C ASP A 114 -22.38 -3.45 10.56
N ALA A 115 -21.28 -3.36 9.80
CA ALA A 115 -20.44 -2.17 9.75
C ALA A 115 -21.10 -1.02 8.96
N ASP A 116 -20.74 0.22 9.29
CA ASP A 116 -21.02 1.35 8.41
C ASP A 116 -20.10 1.33 7.18
N ARG A 117 -20.64 0.75 6.11
CA ARG A 117 -19.96 0.57 4.82
C ARG A 117 -20.16 1.71 3.84
N SER A 118 -20.77 2.82 4.27
CA SER A 118 -20.99 4.00 3.41
C SER A 118 -19.69 4.60 2.87
N CYS A 119 -18.58 4.37 3.57
CA CYS A 119 -17.24 4.81 3.19
C CYS A 119 -16.56 3.92 2.13
N LEU A 120 -17.12 2.73 1.83
CA LEU A 120 -16.61 1.86 0.79
C LEU A 120 -17.10 2.32 -0.58
N LEU A 121 -16.31 2.01 -1.60
CA LEU A 121 -16.71 2.19 -2.99
C LEU A 121 -17.98 1.37 -3.28
N THR A 122 -18.84 1.89 -4.15
CA THR A 122 -19.92 1.09 -4.72
C THR A 122 -19.33 0.04 -5.66
N PRO A 123 -19.66 -1.26 -5.49
CA PRO A 123 -19.16 -2.30 -6.39
C PRO A 123 -19.70 -2.09 -7.80
N ASP A 124 -18.83 -2.27 -8.79
CA ASP A 124 -19.17 -2.12 -10.21
C ASP A 124 -18.71 -3.36 -10.97
N PRO A 125 -19.63 -4.23 -11.42
CA PRO A 125 -19.31 -5.46 -12.13
C PRO A 125 -18.49 -5.27 -13.41
N THR A 126 -18.50 -4.05 -13.96
CA THR A 126 -17.75 -3.72 -15.19
C THR A 126 -16.31 -3.30 -14.92
N LYS A 127 -15.96 -3.02 -13.65
CA LYS A 127 -14.60 -2.64 -13.25
C LYS A 127 -13.78 -3.88 -12.92
N LYS A 128 -12.50 -3.83 -13.30
CA LYS A 128 -11.49 -4.82 -12.91
C LYS A 128 -11.12 -4.79 -11.42
N THR A 129 -11.49 -3.73 -10.69
CA THR A 129 -11.21 -3.57 -9.26
C THR A 129 -12.41 -4.01 -8.42
N TYR A 130 -12.99 -3.15 -7.58
CA TYR A 130 -14.10 -3.51 -6.69
C TYR A 130 -15.38 -3.86 -7.47
N ASN A 131 -15.50 -5.13 -7.88
CA ASN A 131 -16.59 -5.61 -8.72
C ASN A 131 -17.75 -6.23 -7.94
N LYS A 132 -17.50 -6.58 -6.67
CA LYS A 132 -18.49 -7.12 -5.73
C LYS A 132 -18.19 -6.68 -4.30
N ASN A 133 -19.20 -6.72 -3.44
CA ASN A 133 -19.02 -6.48 -2.02
C ASN A 133 -18.24 -7.63 -1.36
N LEU A 134 -17.17 -7.29 -0.66
CA LEU A 134 -16.44 -8.21 0.21
C LEU A 134 -17.01 -8.12 1.63
N PHE A 135 -17.09 -9.26 2.32
CA PHE A 135 -17.61 -9.36 3.68
C PHE A 135 -16.60 -10.11 4.55
N TYR A 136 -16.27 -9.60 5.73
CA TYR A 136 -15.27 -10.21 6.61
C TYR A 136 -15.66 -11.63 7.05
N GLU A 137 -16.94 -11.86 7.27
CA GLU A 137 -17.50 -13.12 7.78
C GLU A 137 -17.56 -14.22 6.73
N GLU A 138 -17.48 -13.86 5.44
CA GLU A 138 -17.52 -14.83 4.33
C GLU A 138 -16.11 -15.36 4.05
N PRO A 139 -15.85 -16.67 4.19
CA PRO A 139 -14.50 -17.23 4.08
C PRO A 139 -13.78 -16.88 2.77
N ASP A 140 -14.46 -16.98 1.63
CA ASP A 140 -13.89 -16.66 0.31
C ASP A 140 -13.57 -15.16 0.16
N HIS A 141 -14.39 -14.31 0.76
CA HIS A 141 -14.14 -12.87 0.76
C HIS A 141 -13.00 -12.53 1.72
N LYS A 142 -12.92 -13.18 2.88
CA LYS A 142 -11.80 -13.03 3.82
C LYS A 142 -10.48 -13.39 3.15
N GLU A 143 -10.45 -14.47 2.37
CA GLU A 143 -9.25 -14.84 1.59
C GLU A 143 -8.92 -13.80 0.51
N THR A 144 -9.94 -13.30 -0.20
CA THR A 144 -9.76 -12.20 -1.16
C THR A 144 -9.18 -10.94 -0.50
N LEU A 145 -9.68 -10.58 0.69
CA LEU A 145 -9.19 -9.45 1.49
C LEU A 145 -7.72 -9.66 1.89
N LYS A 146 -7.34 -10.85 2.37
CA LYS A 146 -5.94 -11.19 2.69
C LYS A 146 -5.03 -10.99 1.49
N ILE A 147 -5.41 -11.51 0.33
CA ILE A 147 -4.59 -11.42 -0.88
C ILE A 147 -4.38 -9.96 -1.29
N HIS A 148 -5.41 -9.13 -1.24
CA HIS A 148 -5.27 -7.71 -1.57
C HIS A 148 -4.49 -6.92 -0.51
N LEU A 149 -4.65 -7.22 0.78
CA LEU A 149 -3.84 -6.64 1.86
C LEU A 149 -2.37 -7.02 1.73
N HIS A 150 -2.07 -8.29 1.46
CA HIS A 150 -0.71 -8.75 1.16
C HIS A 150 -0.12 -7.94 0.01
N ARG A 151 -0.86 -7.82 -1.10
CA ARG A 151 -0.39 -7.06 -2.25
C ARG A 151 -0.08 -5.61 -1.90
N TRP A 152 -0.93 -4.98 -1.11
CA TRP A 152 -0.72 -3.60 -0.68
C TRP A 152 0.57 -3.44 0.15
N ILE A 153 0.80 -4.33 1.12
CA ILE A 153 2.01 -4.33 1.97
C ILE A 153 3.28 -4.51 1.11
N ILE A 154 3.30 -5.53 0.24
CA ILE A 154 4.45 -5.82 -0.62
C ILE A 154 4.73 -4.67 -1.59
N ILE A 155 3.70 -4.10 -2.25
CA ILE A 155 3.88 -2.98 -3.18
C ILE A 155 4.48 -1.76 -2.46
N LYS A 156 4.05 -1.47 -1.22
CA LYS A 156 4.69 -0.41 -0.42
C LYS A 156 6.15 -0.70 -0.10
N ALA A 157 6.50 -1.95 0.22
CA ALA A 157 7.90 -2.33 0.44
C ALA A 157 8.74 -2.17 -0.84
N CYS A 158 8.19 -2.55 -2.01
CA CYS A 158 8.81 -2.29 -3.31
C CYS A 158 9.06 -0.79 -3.54
N TYR A 159 8.12 0.07 -3.14
CA TYR A 159 8.27 1.53 -3.24
C TYR A 159 9.39 2.03 -2.32
N TYR A 160 9.44 1.53 -1.09
CA TYR A 160 10.49 1.89 -0.13
C TYR A 160 11.90 1.55 -0.65
N ILE A 161 12.12 0.32 -1.12
CA ILE A 161 13.44 -0.12 -1.63
C ILE A 161 13.88 0.75 -2.82
N ARG A 162 12.97 1.02 -3.76
CA ARG A 162 13.28 1.84 -4.94
C ARG A 162 13.60 3.28 -4.55
N ASN A 163 12.81 3.89 -3.67
CA ASN A 163 13.03 5.27 -3.23
C ASN A 163 14.31 5.42 -2.38
N MET A 164 14.68 4.40 -1.61
CA MET A 164 15.97 4.37 -0.90
C MET A 164 17.16 4.33 -1.87
N LYS A 165 17.06 3.59 -2.99
CA LYS A 165 18.10 3.58 -4.03
C LYS A 165 18.24 4.93 -4.75
N LEU A 166 17.15 5.71 -4.86
CA LEU A 166 17.18 7.07 -5.40
C LEU A 166 17.76 8.10 -4.44
N LYS A 167 17.76 7.84 -3.12
CA LYS A 167 18.36 8.69 -2.09
C LYS A 167 19.86 8.44 -1.85
N ARG A 168 20.46 7.43 -2.50
CA ARG A 168 21.92 7.27 -2.47
C ARG A 168 22.51 8.49 -3.19
N PRO A 169 23.37 9.31 -2.55
CA PRO A 169 23.91 10.49 -3.19
C PRO A 169 24.64 10.04 -4.45
N SER A 170 24.16 10.49 -5.60
CA SER A 170 25.00 10.60 -6.79
C SER A 170 26.28 11.29 -6.33
N GLY A 171 27.42 10.60 -6.45
CA GLY A 171 28.71 11.12 -5.99
C GLY A 171 28.94 12.51 -6.56
N ALA A 172 28.84 13.51 -5.68
CA ALA A 172 29.20 14.89 -5.96
C ALA A 172 29.73 15.50 -4.66
N ASN A 173 31.06 15.64 -4.67
CA ASN A 173 31.92 16.45 -3.81
C ASN A 173 32.24 15.96 -2.39
N GLU A 174 33.34 15.21 -2.32
CA GLU A 174 34.26 15.09 -1.17
C GLU A 174 35.04 16.40 -0.87
N TYR A 175 34.44 17.58 -1.04
CA TYR A 175 35.08 18.85 -0.67
C TYR A 175 34.07 19.78 0.00
N ASP A 176 33.71 19.46 1.24
CA ASP A 176 33.22 20.48 2.20
C ASP A 176 33.43 20.04 3.65
N GLN A 177 34.64 19.52 3.94
CA GLN A 177 35.18 19.62 5.30
C GLN A 177 35.89 20.96 5.37
N LEU A 178 35.23 21.99 5.92
CA LEU A 178 35.79 23.12 6.69
C LEU A 178 34.84 24.35 6.66
N ALA A 179 33.96 24.46 7.66
CA ALA A 179 33.47 25.73 8.24
C ALA A 179 32.57 25.39 9.46
N ASP A 180 33.08 25.49 10.68
CA ASP A 180 32.82 26.56 11.67
C ASP A 180 31.41 26.48 12.31
N ILE A 181 31.30 26.02 13.57
CA ILE A 181 31.41 26.77 14.85
C ILE A 181 30.09 27.44 15.28
N ASP A 182 29.64 27.02 16.48
CA ASP A 182 28.77 27.65 17.50
C ASP A 182 27.30 28.04 17.23
N GLY A 183 26.47 27.86 18.28
CA GLY A 183 25.26 28.66 18.48
C GLY A 183 23.98 27.93 18.92
N ASP A 184 23.90 27.66 20.22
CA ASP A 184 22.72 27.72 21.11
C ASP A 184 21.27 27.78 20.55
N GLY A 185 20.38 26.95 21.13
CA GLY A 185 19.08 27.43 21.59
C GLY A 185 17.78 26.99 20.88
N VAL A 186 17.01 26.17 21.62
CA VAL A 186 15.56 26.35 21.89
C VAL A 186 14.50 25.60 21.02
N VAL A 187 13.55 25.01 21.77
CA VAL A 187 12.18 24.51 21.50
C VAL A 187 11.95 23.20 20.71
N GLY A 188 11.83 22.09 21.46
CA GLY A 188 11.17 20.87 20.97
C GLY A 188 9.65 21.02 20.94
N PHE A 189 9.13 21.48 19.80
CA PHE A 189 7.72 21.32 19.44
C PHE A 189 7.41 19.84 19.16
N THR A 190 6.33 19.34 19.74
CA THR A 190 5.74 18.04 19.40
C THR A 190 5.25 18.06 17.95
N GLU A 191 6.00 17.47 17.03
CA GLU A 191 5.63 17.37 15.62
C GLU A 191 5.13 15.97 15.29
N PHE A 192 3.83 15.88 15.00
CA PHE A 192 3.19 14.73 14.36
C PHE A 192 3.82 14.53 12.98
N HIS A 193 4.72 13.55 12.86
CA HIS A 193 5.29 13.14 11.57
C HIS A 193 4.28 12.28 10.80
N GLN A 194 3.31 12.95 10.18
CA GLN A 194 2.54 12.39 9.08
C GLN A 194 3.39 12.49 7.81
N GLU A 195 4.29 11.53 7.61
CA GLU A 195 5.14 11.48 6.43
C GLU A 195 4.30 11.36 5.15
N LEU A 196 4.35 12.45 4.39
CA LEU A 196 3.91 12.60 3.02
C LEU A 196 4.56 11.52 2.15
N ILE A 197 3.74 10.67 1.54
CA ILE A 197 4.16 9.89 0.37
C ILE A 197 4.08 10.85 -0.81
N PRO A 198 5.19 11.21 -1.48
CA PRO A 198 5.10 11.96 -2.72
C PRO A 198 4.44 11.06 -3.77
N CYS A 199 3.26 11.47 -4.23
CA CYS A 199 2.66 11.00 -5.47
C CYS A 199 3.68 11.20 -6.59
N LEU A 200 4.26 10.09 -7.08
CA LEU A 200 4.90 10.07 -8.39
C LEU A 200 3.80 10.17 -9.44
N THR A 201 3.54 11.41 -9.85
CA THR A 201 2.85 11.73 -11.11
C THR A 201 3.70 11.18 -12.24
N VAL A 202 3.20 10.15 -12.91
CA VAL A 202 3.71 9.75 -14.23
C VAL A 202 3.18 10.78 -15.23
N CYS A 203 4.10 11.31 -16.06
CA CYS A 203 3.86 12.28 -17.11
C CYS A 203 2.69 11.92 -18.04
#